data_AF-A0A520BLH1-F1
#
_entry.id   AF-A0A520BLH1-F1
#
_cell.length_a   1.000
_cell.length_b   1.000
_cell.length_c   1.000
_cell.angle_alpha   90.00
_cell.angle_beta   90.00
_cell.angle_gamma   90.00
#
_symmetry.space_group_name_H-M   'P 1'
#
loop_
_entity.id
_entity.type
_entity.pdbx_description
1 polymer ?
#
loop_
_entity_poly.entity_id
_entity_poly.type
_entity_poly.pdbx_seq_one_letter_code
_entity_poly.pdbx_strand_id
1 'polypeptide(L)'
;MGNSYELLVAKINEFTRKFYLNKLLRGSIYAASVILALYLFMFVLVYYTAPSPEIKTFLFFSFLTVALFAIAFWIVKPSLAYFKLSKTLSVEQAATIIGNHFFNVKDRLLNTLQLKALADESPQNSQLILAGIDQKISDLRPIPFASAINLKDNKKHVKYILLPLAIILIIGILAPAILKEGTNSFVRYNEEILPVAPFSFEVLNKNLIVTQGDDVTIKLKLKGDEFPQDVYIEDGVN
;
A
#
# COMPACT_ATOMS: atom_id res chain seq x y z
N MET A 1 -20.16 4.61 42.74
CA MET A 1 -20.35 3.18 42.39
C MET A 1 -20.37 2.93 40.86
N GLY A 2 -19.70 3.74 40.02
CA GLY A 2 -19.63 3.51 38.55
C GLY A 2 -18.24 3.10 38.02
N ASN A 3 -17.22 3.04 38.88
CA ASN A 3 -15.83 3.10 38.43
C ASN A 3 -15.28 1.76 37.87
N SER A 4 -15.69 0.61 38.41
CA SER A 4 -15.11 -0.68 37.99
C SER A 4 -15.56 -1.10 36.60
N TYR A 5 -16.85 -0.96 36.28
CA TYR A 5 -17.39 -1.31 34.97
C TYR A 5 -16.89 -0.38 33.88
N GLU A 6 -16.86 0.93 34.14
CA GLU A 6 -16.26 1.91 33.22
C GLU A 6 -14.79 1.59 32.95
N LEU A 7 -14.02 1.16 33.96
CA LEU A 7 -12.64 0.73 33.81
C LEU A 7 -12.52 -0.54 32.96
N LEU A 8 -13.41 -1.53 33.12
CA LEU A 8 -13.46 -2.72 32.27
C LEU A 8 -13.73 -2.34 30.80
N VAL A 9 -14.75 -1.51 30.56
CA VAL A 9 -15.11 -1.02 29.22
C VAL A 9 -13.97 -0.21 28.61
N ALA A 10 -13.28 0.62 29.39
CA ALA A 10 -12.11 1.37 28.95
C ALA A 10 -10.98 0.44 28.49
N LYS A 11 -10.70 -0.64 29.22
CA LYS A 11 -9.71 -1.66 28.81
C LYS A 11 -10.11 -2.41 27.55
N ILE A 12 -11.39 -2.75 27.38
CA ILE A 12 -11.90 -3.36 26.16
C ILE A 12 -11.75 -2.39 24.98
N ASN A 13 -12.05 -1.11 25.19
CA ASN A 13 -11.86 -0.07 24.18
C ASN A 13 -10.39 0.12 23.80
N GLU A 14 -9.47 0.06 24.77
CA GLU A 14 -8.02 0.08 24.53
C GLU A 14 -7.59 -1.10 23.64
N PHE A 15 -8.06 -2.31 23.96
CA PHE A 15 -7.84 -3.48 23.12
C PHE A 15 -8.38 -3.27 21.70
N THR A 16 -9.61 -2.81 21.55
CA THR A 16 -10.25 -2.57 20.24
C THR A 16 -9.47 -1.55 19.42
N ARG A 17 -9.02 -0.45 20.04
CA ARG A 17 -8.16 0.55 19.39
C ARG A 17 -6.86 -0.06 18.90
N LYS A 18 -6.19 -0.85 19.74
CA LYS A 18 -4.93 -1.52 19.38
C LYS A 18 -5.13 -2.62 18.33
N PHE A 19 -6.27 -3.30 18.32
CA PHE A 19 -6.66 -4.28 17.30
C PHE A 19 -6.77 -3.63 15.92
N TYR A 20 -7.49 -2.51 15.80
CA TYR A 20 -7.61 -1.80 14.53
C TYR A 20 -6.29 -1.16 14.10
N LEU A 21 -5.49 -0.65 15.03
CA LEU A 21 -4.14 -0.17 14.72
C LEU A 21 -3.26 -1.28 14.14
N ASN A 22 -3.30 -2.48 14.72
CA ASN A 22 -2.58 -3.64 14.20
C ASN A 22 -3.05 -4.02 12.80
N LYS A 23 -4.38 -4.04 12.58
CA LYS A 23 -4.98 -4.32 11.27
C LYS A 23 -4.59 -3.27 10.23
N LEU A 24 -4.55 -2.00 10.62
CA LEU A 24 -4.12 -0.89 9.77
C LEU A 24 -2.64 -0.99 9.40
N LEU A 25 -1.75 -1.25 10.37
CA LEU A 25 -0.32 -1.41 10.10
C LEU A 25 -0.06 -2.58 9.15
N ARG A 26 -0.64 -3.75 9.44
CA ARG A 26 -0.52 -4.92 8.59
C ARG A 26 -1.12 -4.69 7.20
N GLY A 27 -2.29 -4.06 7.13
CA GLY A 27 -2.96 -3.70 5.88
C GLY A 27 -2.16 -2.71 5.04
N SER A 28 -1.57 -1.70 5.66
CA SER A 28 -0.70 -0.72 4.99
C SER A 28 0.53 -1.40 4.40
N ILE A 29 1.12 -2.36 5.11
CA ILE A 29 2.24 -3.15 4.60
C ILE A 29 1.85 -3.94 3.35
N TYR A 30 0.70 -4.63 3.38
CA TYR A 30 0.22 -5.39 2.22
C TYR A 30 -0.16 -4.49 1.04
N ALA A 31 -0.85 -3.38 1.29
CA ALA A 31 -1.19 -2.41 0.25
C ALA A 31 0.07 -1.86 -0.43
N ALA A 32 1.05 -1.41 0.36
CA ALA A 32 2.33 -0.92 -0.17
C ALA A 32 3.07 -2.01 -0.96
N SER A 33 3.12 -3.24 -0.45
CA SER A 33 3.78 -4.36 -1.13
C SER A 33 3.15 -4.65 -2.49
N VAL A 34 1.81 -4.72 -2.55
CA VAL A 34 1.07 -4.99 -3.79
C VAL A 34 1.23 -3.84 -4.79
N ILE A 35 1.07 -2.59 -4.34
CA ILE A 35 1.21 -1.41 -5.20
C ILE A 35 2.63 -1.32 -5.77
N LEU A 36 3.66 -1.53 -4.95
CA LEU A 36 5.05 -1.52 -5.40
C LEU A 36 5.35 -2.66 -6.38
N ALA A 37 4.88 -3.87 -6.09
CA ALA A 37 5.08 -5.02 -6.98
C ALA A 37 4.37 -4.82 -8.34
N LEU A 38 3.15 -4.28 -8.33
CA LEU A 38 2.43 -3.94 -9.56
C LEU A 38 3.12 -2.81 -10.32
N TYR A 39 3.56 -1.76 -9.63
CA TYR A 39 4.31 -0.68 -10.27
C TYR A 39 5.60 -1.18 -10.92
N LEU A 40 6.36 -2.02 -10.21
CA LEU A 40 7.54 -2.73 -10.72
C LEU A 40 7.22 -3.49 -12.01
N PHE A 41 6.17 -4.31 -11.97
CA PHE A 41 5.72 -5.06 -13.13
C PHE A 41 5.33 -4.15 -14.29
N MET A 42 4.57 -3.07 -14.02
CA MET A 42 4.08 -2.17 -15.05
C MET A 42 5.20 -1.42 -15.77
N PHE A 43 6.15 -0.80 -15.05
CA PHE A 43 7.20 -0.05 -15.75
C PHE A 43 8.15 -0.97 -16.53
N VAL A 44 8.43 -2.17 -16.01
CA VAL A 44 9.24 -3.17 -16.72
C VAL A 44 8.51 -3.65 -17.98
N LEU A 45 7.23 -4.00 -17.86
CA LEU A 45 6.41 -4.44 -18.99
C LEU A 45 6.33 -3.37 -20.05
N VAL A 46 6.02 -2.13 -19.67
CA VAL A 46 5.88 -1.01 -20.62
C VAL A 46 7.20 -0.69 -21.29
N TYR A 47 8.32 -0.77 -20.57
CA TYR A 47 9.65 -0.55 -21.16
C TYR A 47 9.96 -1.58 -22.26
N TYR A 48 9.77 -2.87 -21.99
CA TYR A 48 10.14 -3.92 -22.96
C TYR A 48 9.15 -4.12 -24.09
N THR A 49 7.86 -3.86 -23.86
CA THR A 49 6.82 -4.11 -24.87
C THR A 49 6.47 -2.89 -25.70
N ALA A 50 6.89 -1.68 -25.29
CA ALA A 50 6.56 -0.40 -25.92
C ALA A 50 5.10 -0.36 -26.46
N PRO A 51 4.09 -0.62 -25.60
CA PRO A 51 2.74 -0.87 -26.08
C PRO A 51 2.06 0.40 -26.60
N SER A 52 1.07 0.21 -27.46
CA SER A 52 0.26 1.31 -28.01
C SER A 52 -0.46 2.10 -26.90
N PRO A 53 -0.84 3.37 -27.15
CA PRO A 53 -1.54 4.19 -26.16
C PRO A 53 -2.83 3.56 -25.61
N GLU A 54 -3.56 2.80 -26.43
CA GLU A 54 -4.78 2.10 -26.00
C GLU A 54 -4.49 1.07 -24.90
N ILE A 55 -3.46 0.23 -25.12
CA ILE A 55 -3.04 -0.79 -24.16
C ILE A 55 -2.49 -0.13 -22.90
N LYS A 56 -1.68 0.94 -23.03
CA LYS A 56 -1.16 1.70 -21.88
C LYS A 56 -2.27 2.30 -21.04
N THR A 57 -3.30 2.86 -21.67
CA THR A 57 -4.47 3.40 -21.00
C THR A 57 -5.17 2.32 -20.17
N PHE A 58 -5.40 1.14 -20.76
CA PHE A 58 -5.98 0.01 -20.05
C PHE A 58 -5.11 -0.43 -18.86
N LEU A 59 -3.79 -0.58 -19.04
CA LEU A 59 -2.86 -0.97 -17.98
C LEU A 59 -2.84 0.06 -16.83
N PHE A 60 -2.85 1.35 -17.15
CA PHE A 60 -2.86 2.43 -16.17
C PHE A 60 -4.13 2.41 -15.32
N PHE A 61 -5.31 2.31 -15.93
CA PHE A 61 -6.58 2.25 -15.18
C PHE A 61 -6.75 0.94 -14.42
N SER A 62 -6.21 -0.17 -14.93
CA SER A 62 -6.14 -1.45 -14.20
C SER A 62 -5.28 -1.31 -12.93
N PHE A 63 -4.07 -0.75 -13.06
CA PHE A 63 -3.20 -0.43 -11.93
C PHE A 63 -3.91 0.48 -10.91
N LEU A 64 -4.54 1.56 -11.38
CA LEU A 64 -5.23 2.51 -10.52
C LEU A 64 -6.39 1.85 -9.76
N THR A 65 -7.18 1.01 -10.43
CA THR A 65 -8.29 0.27 -9.82
C THR A 65 -7.80 -0.65 -8.72
N VAL A 66 -6.76 -1.44 -8.98
CA VAL A 66 -6.20 -2.36 -7.97
C VAL A 66 -5.57 -1.59 -6.81
N ALA A 67 -4.85 -0.49 -7.09
CA ALA A 67 -4.25 0.35 -6.06
C ALA A 67 -5.33 0.99 -5.15
N LEU A 68 -6.39 1.54 -5.74
CA LEU A 68 -7.51 2.12 -5.00
C LEU A 68 -8.24 1.06 -4.17
N PHE A 69 -8.49 -0.12 -4.73
CA PHE A 69 -9.13 -1.22 -3.99
C PHE A 69 -8.28 -1.69 -2.81
N ALA A 70 -6.97 -1.85 -3.01
CA ALA A 70 -6.02 -2.20 -1.96
C ALA A 70 -6.01 -1.16 -0.83
N ILE A 71 -5.95 0.13 -1.16
CA ILE A 71 -5.99 1.23 -0.18
C ILE A 71 -7.34 1.27 0.54
N ALA A 72 -8.45 1.18 -0.18
CA ALA A 72 -9.79 1.24 0.39
C ALA A 72 -10.03 0.10 1.39
N PHE A 73 -9.67 -1.12 1.02
CA PHE A 73 -9.93 -2.31 1.84
C PHE A 73 -8.93 -2.46 2.99
N TRP A 74 -7.63 -2.27 2.76
CA TRP A 74 -6.59 -2.53 3.75
C TRP A 74 -6.20 -1.31 4.59
N ILE A 75 -6.48 -0.08 4.15
CA ILE A 75 -6.12 1.15 4.87
C ILE A 75 -7.37 1.92 5.31
N VAL A 76 -8.24 2.31 4.38
CA VAL A 76 -9.39 3.18 4.69
C VAL A 76 -10.37 2.50 5.64
N LYS A 77 -10.80 1.27 5.33
CA LYS A 77 -11.74 0.51 6.18
C LYS A 77 -11.27 0.35 7.63
N PRO A 78 -10.04 -0.11 7.93
CA PRO A 78 -9.57 -0.18 9.32
C PRO A 78 -9.30 1.20 9.95
N SER A 79 -8.95 2.22 9.15
CA SER A 79 -8.77 3.59 9.66
C SER A 79 -10.09 4.18 10.14
N LEU A 80 -11.17 4.05 9.35
CA LEU A 80 -12.51 4.49 9.75
C LEU A 80 -12.96 3.83 11.05
N ALA A 81 -12.70 2.53 11.20
CA ALA A 81 -13.02 1.81 12.43
C ALA A 81 -12.14 2.24 13.61
N TYR A 82 -10.85 2.54 13.39
CA TYR A 82 -9.96 3.06 14.42
C TYR A 82 -10.41 4.43 14.96
N PHE A 83 -10.87 5.32 14.08
CA PHE A 83 -11.43 6.63 14.45
C PHE A 83 -12.91 6.60 14.86
N LYS A 84 -13.52 5.41 14.97
CA LYS A 84 -14.95 5.22 15.29
C LYS A 84 -15.93 5.90 14.31
N LEU A 85 -15.50 6.12 13.07
CA LEU A 85 -16.31 6.71 11.99
C LEU A 85 -17.12 5.65 11.22
N SER A 86 -16.91 4.37 11.51
CA SER A 86 -17.65 3.24 10.94
C SER A 86 -18.00 2.21 12.03
N LYS A 87 -18.83 1.22 11.70
CA LYS A 87 -19.14 0.10 12.60
C LYS A 87 -17.85 -0.53 13.17
N THR A 88 -17.66 -0.41 14.48
CA THR A 88 -16.59 -1.05 15.23
C THR A 88 -17.08 -2.35 15.85
N LEU A 89 -16.15 -3.16 16.38
CA LEU A 89 -16.50 -4.29 17.23
C LEU A 89 -17.37 -3.83 18.40
N SER A 90 -18.45 -4.58 18.69
CA SER A 90 -19.21 -4.40 19.92
C SER A 90 -18.36 -4.84 21.12
N VAL A 91 -18.75 -4.40 22.33
CA VAL A 91 -18.06 -4.77 23.57
C VAL A 91 -18.04 -6.30 23.75
N GLU A 92 -19.13 -6.99 23.41
CA GLU A 92 -19.23 -8.45 23.46
C GLU A 92 -18.35 -9.15 22.40
N GLN A 93 -18.30 -8.61 21.18
CA GLN A 93 -17.41 -9.14 20.14
C GLN A 93 -15.95 -8.98 20.53
N ALA A 94 -15.56 -7.83 21.05
CA ALA A 94 -14.22 -7.59 21.56
C ALA A 94 -13.90 -8.55 22.73
N ALA A 95 -14.83 -8.73 23.66
CA ALA A 95 -14.70 -9.69 24.76
C ALA A 95 -14.52 -11.14 24.29
N THR A 96 -15.25 -11.55 23.25
CA THR A 96 -15.10 -12.87 22.64
C THR A 96 -13.70 -13.06 22.07
N ILE A 97 -13.17 -12.06 21.36
CA ILE A 97 -11.82 -12.11 20.78
C ILE A 97 -10.75 -12.11 21.89
N ILE A 98 -10.91 -11.27 22.92
CA ILE A 98 -10.02 -11.23 24.10
C ILE A 98 -10.03 -12.59 24.80
N GLY A 99 -11.21 -13.19 25.02
CA GLY A 99 -11.36 -14.48 25.68
C GLY A 99 -10.74 -15.65 24.91
N ASN A 100 -10.72 -15.60 23.58
CA ASN A 100 -10.02 -16.59 22.77
C ASN A 100 -8.48 -16.50 22.91
N HIS A 101 -7.94 -15.36 23.31
CA HIS A 101 -6.52 -15.21 23.64
C HIS A 101 -6.23 -15.56 25.10
N PHE A 102 -7.11 -15.13 26.02
CA PHE A 102 -7.00 -15.40 27.45
C PHE A 102 -8.08 -16.41 27.90
N PHE A 103 -7.83 -17.69 27.66
CA PHE A 103 -8.77 -18.77 27.98
C PHE A 103 -9.28 -18.74 29.43
N ASN A 104 -8.42 -18.40 30.38
CA ASN A 104 -8.73 -18.38 31.82
C ASN A 104 -9.83 -17.36 32.21
N VAL A 105 -10.15 -16.40 31.34
CA VAL A 105 -11.12 -15.33 31.60
C VAL A 105 -12.21 -15.18 30.55
N LYS A 106 -12.23 -16.03 29.53
CA LYS A 106 -13.24 -16.00 28.46
C LYS A 106 -14.66 -15.98 29.00
N ASP A 107 -15.01 -17.00 29.79
CA ASP A 107 -16.36 -17.16 30.31
C ASP A 107 -16.71 -16.07 31.32
N ARG A 108 -15.75 -15.67 32.15
CA ARG A 108 -15.95 -14.61 33.15
C ARG A 108 -16.20 -13.25 32.50
N LEU A 109 -15.48 -12.91 31.44
CA LEU A 109 -15.61 -11.64 30.74
C LEU A 109 -16.98 -11.53 30.05
N LEU A 110 -17.39 -12.55 29.29
CA LEU A 110 -18.68 -12.56 28.59
C LEU A 110 -19.85 -12.54 29.58
N ASN A 111 -19.82 -13.41 30.60
CA ASN A 111 -20.88 -13.45 31.62
C ASN A 111 -21.01 -12.12 32.37
N THR A 112 -19.90 -11.44 32.68
CA THR A 112 -19.94 -10.15 33.38
C THR A 112 -20.59 -9.06 32.52
N LEU A 113 -20.32 -9.04 31.22
CA LEU A 113 -20.95 -8.11 30.28
C LEU A 113 -22.44 -8.37 30.11
N GLN A 114 -22.84 -9.64 29.97
CA GLN A 114 -24.24 -10.05 29.85
C GLN A 114 -25.05 -9.74 31.12
N LEU A 115 -24.48 -10.04 32.31
CA LEU A 115 -25.10 -9.72 33.60
C LEU A 115 -25.31 -8.20 33.77
N LYS A 116 -24.36 -7.38 33.30
CA LYS A 116 -24.50 -5.93 33.32
C LYS A 116 -25.61 -5.45 32.37
N ALA A 117 -25.68 -5.98 31.16
CA ALA A 117 -26.76 -5.66 30.22
C ALA A 117 -28.15 -5.99 30.80
N LEU A 118 -28.31 -7.17 31.42
CA LEU A 118 -29.55 -7.56 32.10
C LEU A 118 -29.88 -6.68 33.32
N ALA A 119 -28.87 -6.28 34.09
CA ALA A 119 -29.05 -5.40 35.24
C ALA A 119 -29.47 -3.97 34.85
N ASP A 120 -29.03 -3.51 33.67
CA ASP A 120 -29.44 -2.21 33.11
C ASP A 120 -30.89 -2.26 32.57
N GLU A 121 -31.39 -3.43 32.15
CA GLU A 121 -32.77 -3.64 31.71
C GLU A 121 -33.77 -3.85 32.86
N SER A 122 -33.32 -4.33 34.03
CA SER A 122 -34.18 -4.66 35.19
C SER A 122 -33.70 -4.02 36.50
N PRO A 123 -34.12 -2.77 36.82
CA PRO A 123 -33.58 -2.00 37.96
C PRO A 123 -33.93 -2.53 39.36
N GLN A 124 -34.90 -3.43 39.50
CA GLN A 124 -35.55 -3.74 40.78
C GLN A 124 -34.72 -4.61 41.75
N ASN A 125 -33.63 -5.24 41.32
CA ASN A 125 -32.73 -6.07 42.17
C ASN A 125 -31.22 -5.73 42.01
N SER A 126 -30.93 -4.49 41.62
CA SER A 126 -29.64 -4.08 41.07
C SER A 126 -28.46 -4.17 42.06
N GLN A 127 -28.63 -3.90 43.36
CA GLN A 127 -27.49 -3.71 44.26
C GLN A 127 -26.66 -4.98 44.54
N LEU A 128 -27.29 -6.13 44.79
CA LEU A 128 -26.57 -7.39 45.00
C LEU A 128 -25.90 -7.89 43.71
N ILE A 129 -26.56 -7.69 42.57
CA ILE A 129 -26.04 -8.06 41.25
C ILE A 129 -24.82 -7.19 40.91
N LEU A 130 -24.88 -5.87 41.16
CA LEU A 130 -23.79 -4.94 40.95
C LEU A 130 -22.57 -5.26 41.84
N ALA A 131 -22.78 -5.65 43.10
CA ALA A 131 -21.68 -6.06 43.99
C ALA A 131 -20.98 -7.32 43.47
N GLY A 132 -21.73 -8.31 42.97
CA GLY A 132 -21.16 -9.51 42.34
C GLY A 132 -20.42 -9.20 41.04
N ILE A 133 -20.91 -8.25 40.25
CA ILE A 133 -20.23 -7.73 39.04
C ILE A 133 -18.91 -7.06 39.43
N ASP A 134 -18.89 -6.19 40.44
CA ASP A 134 -17.68 -5.50 40.90
C ASP A 134 -16.58 -6.46 41.38
N GLN A 135 -16.97 -7.52 42.08
CA GLN A 135 -16.04 -8.57 42.52
C GLN A 135 -15.43 -9.31 41.31
N LYS A 136 -16.27 -9.72 40.34
CA LYS A 136 -15.79 -10.38 39.11
C LYS A 136 -14.89 -9.47 38.27
N ILE A 137 -15.19 -8.17 38.22
CA ILE A 137 -14.32 -7.18 37.55
C ILE A 137 -12.98 -7.06 38.26
N SER A 138 -12.95 -7.15 39.59
CA SER A 138 -11.71 -7.12 40.37
C SER A 138 -10.74 -8.22 39.95
N ASP A 139 -11.23 -9.42 39.68
CA ASP A 139 -10.41 -10.53 39.21
C ASP A 139 -9.85 -10.31 37.79
N LEU A 140 -10.55 -9.50 36.97
CA LEU A 140 -10.14 -9.16 35.61
C LEU A 140 -9.18 -7.96 35.55
N ARG A 141 -9.11 -7.14 36.61
CA ARG A 141 -8.28 -5.92 36.66
C ARG A 141 -6.78 -6.15 36.40
N PRO A 142 -6.13 -7.22 36.85
CA PRO A 142 -4.70 -7.40 36.59
C PRO A 142 -4.37 -7.69 35.12
N ILE A 143 -5.35 -8.08 34.30
CA ILE A 143 -5.10 -8.56 32.95
C ILE A 143 -5.03 -7.38 31.96
N PRO A 144 -3.93 -7.25 31.19
CA PRO A 144 -3.81 -6.23 30.17
C PRO A 144 -4.39 -6.75 28.85
N PHE A 145 -5.69 -6.54 28.59
CA PHE A 145 -6.34 -7.03 27.37
C PHE A 145 -5.63 -6.60 26.07
N ALA A 146 -5.12 -5.37 26.03
CA ALA A 146 -4.35 -4.84 24.91
C ALA A 146 -3.05 -5.64 24.63
N SER A 147 -2.52 -6.42 25.57
CA SER A 147 -1.33 -7.26 25.35
C SER A 147 -1.58 -8.42 24.39
N ALA A 148 -2.84 -8.83 24.19
CA ALA A 148 -3.21 -9.84 23.19
C ALA A 148 -2.82 -9.46 21.75
N ILE A 149 -2.54 -8.18 21.52
CA ILE A 149 -2.10 -7.65 20.22
C ILE A 149 -0.66 -7.15 20.34
N ASN A 150 0.26 -7.79 19.61
CA ASN A 150 1.64 -7.35 19.51
C ASN A 150 1.90 -6.64 18.17
N LEU A 151 2.05 -5.31 18.22
CA LEU A 151 2.32 -4.51 17.01
C LEU A 151 3.72 -4.79 16.41
N LYS A 152 4.66 -5.29 17.21
CA LYS A 152 6.02 -5.61 16.75
C LYS A 152 6.02 -6.79 15.77
N ASP A 153 5.01 -7.65 15.81
CA ASP A 153 4.85 -8.76 14.88
C ASP A 153 4.63 -8.29 13.45
N ASN A 154 4.26 -7.03 13.22
CA ASN A 154 4.15 -6.47 11.88
C ASN A 154 5.51 -6.29 11.20
N LYS A 155 6.62 -6.19 11.97
CA LYS A 155 7.98 -6.07 11.41
C LYS A 155 8.33 -7.23 10.48
N LYS A 156 7.86 -8.44 10.78
CA LYS A 156 8.10 -9.63 9.93
C LYS A 156 7.47 -9.52 8.54
N HIS A 157 6.50 -8.62 8.36
CA HIS A 157 5.82 -8.38 7.08
C HIS A 157 6.50 -7.27 6.28
N VAL A 158 7.35 -6.44 6.88
CA VAL A 158 8.06 -5.36 6.16
C VAL A 158 8.93 -5.91 5.03
N LYS A 159 9.40 -7.17 5.15
CA LYS A 159 10.11 -7.89 4.07
C LYS A 159 9.34 -7.93 2.74
N TYR A 160 8.01 -7.91 2.77
CA TYR A 160 7.18 -7.92 1.55
C TYR A 160 7.22 -6.59 0.79
N ILE A 161 7.49 -5.47 1.47
CA ILE A 161 7.75 -4.16 0.85
C ILE A 161 9.20 -4.12 0.36
N LEU A 162 10.12 -4.60 1.20
CA LEU A 162 11.55 -4.54 0.93
C LEU A 162 11.93 -5.28 -0.35
N LEU A 163 11.29 -6.42 -0.65
CA LEU A 163 11.59 -7.19 -1.85
C LEU A 163 11.36 -6.40 -3.16
N PRO A 164 10.13 -5.93 -3.48
CA PRO A 164 9.92 -5.14 -4.69
C PRO A 164 10.70 -3.82 -4.66
N LEU A 165 10.82 -3.17 -3.50
CA LEU A 165 11.58 -1.93 -3.38
C LEU A 165 13.07 -2.14 -3.70
N ALA A 166 13.68 -3.22 -3.19
CA ALA A 166 15.07 -3.54 -3.48
C ALA A 166 15.27 -3.81 -4.98
N ILE A 167 14.34 -4.50 -5.63
CA ILE A 167 14.40 -4.73 -7.09
C ILE A 167 14.34 -3.40 -7.84
N ILE A 168 13.41 -2.50 -7.48
CA ILE A 168 13.33 -1.16 -8.08
C ILE A 168 14.64 -0.39 -7.91
N LEU A 169 15.25 -0.43 -6.72
CA LEU A 169 16.52 0.24 -6.45
C LEU A 169 17.68 -0.36 -7.26
N ILE A 170 17.76 -1.69 -7.35
CA ILE A 170 18.78 -2.38 -8.15
C ILE A 170 18.63 -2.00 -9.62
N ILE A 171 17.41 -2.00 -10.16
CA ILE A 171 17.14 -1.54 -11.54
C ILE A 171 17.53 -0.07 -11.70
N GLY A 172 17.18 0.79 -10.74
CA GLY A 172 17.54 2.22 -10.79
C GLY A 172 19.05 2.48 -10.83
N ILE A 173 19.87 1.60 -10.25
CA ILE A 173 21.33 1.71 -10.25
C ILE A 173 21.94 1.05 -11.50
N LEU A 174 21.53 -0.18 -11.83
CA LEU A 174 22.14 -0.96 -12.92
C LEU A 174 21.59 -0.60 -14.30
N ALA A 175 20.33 -0.20 -14.37
CA ALA A 175 19.61 0.06 -15.62
C ALA A 175 18.62 1.24 -15.46
N PRO A 176 19.13 2.46 -15.21
CA PRO A 176 18.30 3.64 -14.93
C PRO A 176 17.33 3.97 -16.07
N ALA A 177 17.67 3.61 -17.32
CA ALA A 177 16.79 3.77 -18.48
C ALA A 177 15.48 2.99 -18.32
N ILE A 178 15.52 1.74 -17.83
CA ILE A 178 14.32 0.90 -17.62
C ILE A 178 13.36 1.59 -16.65
N LEU A 179 13.88 2.08 -15.53
CA LEU A 179 13.07 2.76 -14.54
C LEU A 179 12.54 4.10 -15.08
N LYS A 180 13.40 4.93 -15.68
CA LYS A 180 13.06 6.28 -16.13
C LYS A 180 12.09 6.25 -17.32
N GLU A 181 12.42 5.52 -18.37
CA GLU A 181 11.63 5.44 -19.60
C GLU A 181 10.37 4.60 -19.40
N GLY A 182 10.47 3.46 -18.71
CA GLY A 182 9.32 2.64 -18.36
C GLY A 182 8.30 3.42 -17.53
N THR A 183 8.76 4.20 -16.53
CA THR A 183 7.87 5.04 -15.72
C THR A 183 7.30 6.19 -16.54
N ASN A 184 8.12 6.90 -17.32
CA ASN A 184 7.65 8.01 -18.14
C ASN A 184 6.59 7.54 -19.14
N SER A 185 6.80 6.40 -19.79
CA SER A 185 5.87 5.82 -20.74
C SER A 185 4.58 5.31 -20.07
N PHE A 186 4.70 4.71 -18.89
CA PHE A 186 3.55 4.24 -18.12
C PHE A 186 2.66 5.40 -17.63
N VAL A 187 3.26 6.48 -17.15
CA VAL A 187 2.52 7.65 -16.63
C VAL A 187 1.86 8.43 -17.78
N ARG A 188 2.55 8.56 -18.92
CA ARG A 188 2.01 9.14 -20.16
C ARG A 188 1.25 8.07 -20.95
N TYR A 189 0.20 7.54 -20.32
CA TYR A 189 -0.58 6.43 -20.85
C TYR A 189 -1.32 6.79 -22.15
N ASN A 190 -1.63 8.07 -22.36
CA ASN A 190 -2.40 8.60 -23.48
C ASN A 190 -1.54 9.14 -24.64
N GLU A 191 -0.21 9.15 -24.50
CA GLU A 191 0.71 9.65 -25.53
C GLU A 191 1.38 8.47 -26.23
N GLU A 192 1.57 8.56 -27.54
CA GLU A 192 2.48 7.66 -28.25
C GLU A 192 3.91 8.10 -27.96
N ILE A 193 4.69 7.22 -27.34
CA ILE A 193 6.09 7.48 -27.03
C ILE A 193 6.89 6.55 -27.89
N LEU A 194 7.44 7.11 -28.96
CA LEU A 194 8.38 6.41 -29.80
C LEU A 194 9.66 6.14 -28.98
N PRO A 195 10.24 4.94 -29.10
CA PRO A 195 11.51 4.65 -28.44
C PRO A 195 12.55 5.67 -28.89
N VAL A 196 13.23 6.28 -27.93
CA VAL A 196 14.33 7.21 -28.23
C VAL A 196 15.47 6.38 -28.79
N ALA A 197 15.97 6.74 -29.98
CA ALA A 197 17.12 6.06 -30.56
C ALA A 197 18.31 6.12 -29.58
N PRO A 198 19.09 5.03 -29.42
CA PRO A 198 20.24 4.99 -28.50
C PRO A 198 21.42 5.87 -28.97
N PHE A 199 21.24 6.63 -30.05
CA PHE A 199 22.19 7.55 -30.62
C PHE A 199 21.52 8.78 -31.22
N SER A 200 22.29 9.83 -31.40
CA SER A 200 21.92 11.07 -32.09
C SER A 200 23.05 11.50 -33.03
N PHE A 201 22.67 12.14 -34.14
CA PHE A 201 23.61 12.68 -35.12
C PHE A 201 23.82 14.18 -34.88
N GLU A 202 25.07 14.60 -34.84
CA GLU A 202 25.48 16.00 -34.80
C GLU A 202 26.29 16.30 -36.08
N VAL A 203 25.75 17.14 -36.96
CA VAL A 203 26.45 17.55 -38.18
C VAL A 203 27.50 18.60 -37.82
N LEU A 204 28.77 18.31 -38.11
CA LEU A 204 29.91 19.19 -37.79
C LEU A 204 30.23 20.19 -38.91
N ASN A 205 29.61 20.07 -40.07
CA ASN A 205 29.78 21.02 -41.17
C ASN A 205 29.17 22.36 -40.77
N LYS A 206 29.99 23.43 -40.79
CA LYS A 206 29.51 24.80 -40.53
C LYS A 206 28.65 25.36 -41.67
N ASN A 207 28.90 24.89 -42.89
CA ASN A 207 28.17 25.28 -44.09
C ASN A 207 27.99 24.04 -44.98
N LEU A 208 26.80 23.88 -45.54
CA LEU A 208 26.40 22.80 -46.42
C LEU A 208 26.06 23.30 -47.84
N ILE A 209 26.46 24.54 -48.18
CA ILE A 209 26.34 25.09 -49.52
C ILE A 209 27.49 24.55 -50.38
N VAL A 210 27.14 23.84 -51.44
CA VAL A 210 28.06 23.33 -52.46
C VAL A 210 27.54 23.62 -53.85
N THR A 211 28.44 23.77 -54.82
CA THR A 211 28.06 23.93 -56.23
C THR A 211 27.51 22.62 -56.76
N GLN A 212 26.52 22.70 -57.64
CA GLN A 212 25.98 21.51 -58.28
C GLN A 212 27.08 20.78 -59.07
N GLY A 213 27.27 19.50 -58.76
CA GLY A 213 28.29 18.64 -59.38
C GLY A 213 29.59 18.51 -58.60
N ASP A 214 29.78 19.29 -57.53
CA ASP A 214 30.95 19.16 -56.66
C ASP A 214 30.72 18.11 -55.55
N ASP A 215 31.80 17.41 -55.17
CA ASP A 215 31.76 16.47 -54.04
C ASP A 215 31.60 17.19 -52.70
N VAL A 216 30.67 16.71 -51.85
CA VAL A 216 30.47 17.22 -50.49
C VAL A 216 30.82 16.14 -49.45
N THR A 217 31.75 16.46 -48.55
CA THR A 217 32.05 15.59 -47.40
C THR A 217 31.23 16.01 -46.19
N ILE A 218 30.28 15.15 -45.79
CA ILE A 218 29.47 15.35 -44.57
C ILE A 218 30.19 14.73 -43.37
N LYS A 219 30.56 15.57 -42.40
CA LYS A 219 31.16 15.18 -41.13
C LYS A 219 30.05 15.03 -40.09
N LEU A 220 29.67 13.79 -39.82
CA LEU A 220 28.71 13.44 -38.78
C LEU A 220 29.44 12.99 -37.52
N LYS A 221 29.01 13.50 -36.37
CA LYS A 221 29.41 13.02 -35.06
C LYS A 221 28.26 12.26 -34.44
N LEU A 222 28.49 11.00 -34.11
CA LEU A 222 27.56 10.19 -33.36
C LEU A 222 27.72 10.49 -31.86
N LYS A 223 26.61 10.74 -31.16
CA LYS A 223 26.54 10.78 -29.70
C LYS A 223 25.57 9.71 -29.24
N GLY A 224 26.04 8.74 -28.47
CA GLY A 224 25.22 7.64 -27.98
C GLY A 224 26.06 6.41 -27.65
N ASP A 225 25.38 5.35 -27.24
CA ASP A 225 26.01 4.12 -26.76
C ASP A 225 26.03 2.99 -27.82
N GLU A 226 25.34 3.19 -28.96
CA GLU A 226 25.29 2.24 -30.06
C GLU A 226 25.57 2.87 -31.42
N PHE A 227 26.18 2.10 -32.33
CA PHE A 227 26.41 2.49 -33.72
C PHE A 227 25.23 2.04 -34.59
N PRO A 228 24.65 2.93 -35.43
CA PRO A 228 23.67 2.53 -36.43
C PRO A 228 24.32 1.60 -37.46
N GLN A 229 23.54 0.65 -37.99
CA GLN A 229 23.99 -0.22 -39.08
C GLN A 229 24.17 0.56 -40.38
N ASP A 230 23.22 1.45 -40.69
CA ASP A 230 23.22 2.26 -41.89
C ASP A 230 22.92 3.73 -41.55
N VAL A 231 23.50 4.64 -42.33
CA VAL A 231 23.21 6.07 -42.28
C VAL A 231 22.75 6.52 -43.65
N TYR A 232 21.53 7.06 -43.71
CA TYR A 232 20.93 7.55 -44.94
C TYR A 232 20.92 9.08 -44.94
N ILE A 233 21.11 9.66 -46.12
CA ILE A 233 20.90 11.07 -46.37
C ILE A 233 19.67 11.15 -47.27
N GLU A 234 18.61 11.76 -46.78
CA GLU A 234 17.45 12.12 -47.58
C GLU A 234 17.54 13.61 -47.93
N ASP A 235 17.56 13.91 -49.22
CA ASP A 235 17.29 15.25 -49.71
C ASP A 235 15.77 15.45 -49.68
N GLY A 236 15.30 16.61 -49.21
CA GLY A 236 13.87 16.85 -48.98
C GLY A 236 13.04 16.68 -50.26
N VAL A 237 11.74 16.44 -50.09
CA VAL A 237 10.80 16.52 -51.22
C VAL A 237 10.77 17.98 -51.68
N ASN A 238 11.22 18.25 -52.91
CA ASN A 238 11.03 19.56 -53.56
C ASN A 238 9.55 19.95 -53.57
#